data_AF-A0A1M6SQS8-F1
#
_entry.id   AF-A0A1M6SQS8-F1
#
_cell.length_a   1.000
_cell.length_b   1.000
_cell.length_c   1.000
_cell.angle_alpha   90.00
_cell.angle_beta   90.00
_cell.angle_gamma   90.00
#
_symmetry.space_group_name_H-M   'P 1'
#
loop_
_entity.id
_entity.type
_entity.pdbx_description
1 polymer ?
#
loop_
_entity_poly.entity_id
_entity_poly.type
_entity_poly.pdbx_seq_one_letter_code
_entity_poly.pdbx_strand_id
1 'polypeptide(L)'
;MTAKQTLSLLLMGLAAPSLSAATLFLDDFNSSGSAGDTPTGWTYLDAPDTGDHASIGLRPDADSSGGVTVQTMDDTGFFLNGGRSAIFSYNVGTMAEGEEYTFTVWRAGAGSSYNISAAYLSTTAPTGYNPADKLGGNATGTGTTSGSWSELELTYVATASDAGKDLWVNLQSSRNVSTAVVAWDNVSVVTAVPEPTTSALFGLAGLGFILRRRR
;
A
#
# COMPACT_ATOMS: atom_id res chain seq x y z
N MET A 1 -60.57 31.68 24.56
CA MET A 1 -59.28 31.98 23.91
C MET A 1 -58.43 30.73 23.95
N THR A 2 -58.30 30.02 22.84
CA THR A 2 -57.64 28.72 22.72
C THR A 2 -56.39 28.88 21.85
N ALA A 3 -55.22 28.87 22.47
CA ALA A 3 -53.93 28.92 21.77
C ALA A 3 -53.56 27.51 21.29
N LYS A 4 -53.63 27.27 19.98
CA LYS A 4 -53.08 26.07 19.34
C LYS A 4 -51.57 26.30 19.12
N GLN A 5 -50.73 25.57 19.84
CA GLN A 5 -49.28 25.50 19.59
C GLN A 5 -49.01 24.46 18.50
N THR A 6 -48.59 24.93 17.33
CA THR A 6 -48.14 24.11 16.21
C THR A 6 -46.68 23.73 16.46
N LEU A 7 -46.42 22.48 16.86
CA LEU A 7 -45.06 21.96 17.03
C LEU A 7 -44.56 21.44 15.68
N SER A 8 -43.84 22.28 14.92
CA SER A 8 -43.13 21.87 13.71
C SER A 8 -41.88 21.07 14.09
N LEU A 9 -41.96 19.74 14.00
CA LEU A 9 -40.85 18.83 14.22
C LEU A 9 -39.97 18.81 12.94
N LEU A 10 -38.88 19.56 12.96
CA LEU A 10 -37.87 19.54 11.91
C LEU A 10 -37.12 18.20 11.98
N LEU A 11 -37.48 17.25 11.12
CA LEU A 11 -36.68 16.05 10.85
C LEU A 11 -35.41 16.49 10.10
N MET A 12 -34.36 16.88 10.84
CA MET A 12 -33.02 16.88 10.27
C MET A 12 -32.60 15.43 10.08
N GLY A 13 -32.68 14.96 8.83
CA GLY A 13 -32.14 13.66 8.43
C GLY A 13 -30.64 13.64 8.71
N LEU A 14 -30.24 12.87 9.72
CA LEU A 14 -28.87 12.40 9.87
C LEU A 14 -28.59 11.45 8.71
N ALA A 15 -28.13 12.01 7.58
CA ALA A 15 -27.42 11.22 6.59
C ALA A 15 -26.14 10.73 7.27
N ALA A 16 -26.11 9.43 7.62
CA ALA A 16 -24.85 8.80 7.99
C ALA A 16 -23.93 8.94 6.77
N PRO A 17 -22.75 9.55 6.89
CA PRO A 17 -21.83 9.60 5.77
C PRO A 17 -21.47 8.17 5.40
N SER A 18 -21.74 7.78 4.16
CA SER A 18 -21.11 6.60 3.58
C SER A 18 -19.61 6.89 3.53
N LEU A 19 -18.87 6.36 4.50
CA LEU A 19 -17.42 6.41 4.48
C LEU A 19 -16.96 5.48 3.34
N SER A 20 -16.22 6.03 2.38
CA SER A 20 -15.53 5.25 1.34
C SER A 20 -14.13 4.95 1.82
N ALA A 21 -13.57 3.80 1.42
CA ALA A 21 -12.14 3.54 1.58
C ALA A 21 -11.38 4.71 0.96
N ALA A 22 -10.38 5.22 1.67
CA ALA A 22 -9.57 6.33 1.20
C ALA A 22 -8.27 5.76 0.62
N THR A 23 -7.99 6.08 -0.64
CA THR A 23 -6.65 5.86 -1.21
C THR A 23 -5.70 6.88 -0.61
N LEU A 24 -4.75 6.42 0.19
CA LEU A 24 -3.72 7.26 0.79
C LEU A 24 -2.53 7.44 -0.16
N PHE A 25 -2.21 6.39 -0.91
CA PHE A 25 -1.06 6.37 -1.79
C PHE A 25 -1.33 5.48 -3.01
N LEU A 26 -0.87 5.95 -4.17
CA LEU A 26 -0.84 5.20 -5.42
C LEU A 26 0.39 5.68 -6.22
N ASP A 27 1.22 4.73 -6.67
CA ASP A 27 2.31 5.00 -7.59
C ASP A 27 2.41 3.85 -8.61
N ASP A 28 2.20 4.19 -9.88
CA ASP A 28 2.35 3.32 -11.05
C ASP A 28 3.70 3.55 -11.76
N PHE A 29 4.56 4.39 -11.18
CA PHE A 29 5.88 4.78 -11.68
C PHE A 29 5.93 5.51 -13.02
N ASN A 30 4.81 5.65 -13.74
CA ASN A 30 4.72 6.22 -15.08
C ASN A 30 5.11 7.71 -15.17
N SER A 31 5.01 8.42 -14.05
CA SER A 31 5.36 9.85 -13.95
C SER A 31 6.45 10.12 -12.92
N SER A 32 7.11 9.07 -12.43
CA SER A 32 7.92 9.13 -11.21
C SER A 32 9.40 9.45 -11.46
N GLY A 33 9.83 9.69 -12.72
CA GLY A 33 11.20 10.10 -13.03
C GLY A 33 11.66 9.70 -14.43
N SER A 34 12.98 9.64 -14.64
CA SER A 34 13.59 9.11 -15.88
C SER A 34 14.13 7.71 -15.67
N ALA A 35 14.40 6.99 -16.77
CA ALA A 35 15.01 5.67 -16.72
C ALA A 35 16.34 5.69 -15.93
N GLY A 36 16.46 4.80 -14.95
CA GLY A 36 17.63 4.67 -14.06
C GLY A 36 17.52 5.47 -12.77
N ASP A 37 16.57 6.40 -12.65
CA ASP A 37 16.40 7.20 -11.44
C ASP A 37 15.75 6.41 -10.31
N THR A 38 15.99 6.85 -9.08
CA THR A 38 15.09 6.53 -7.96
C THR A 38 13.77 7.27 -8.19
N PRO A 39 12.60 6.62 -8.04
CA PRO A 39 11.32 7.29 -8.22
C PRO A 39 11.17 8.51 -7.29
N THR A 40 10.51 9.55 -7.78
CA THR A 40 10.32 10.81 -7.06
C THR A 40 9.57 10.58 -5.75
N GLY A 41 10.11 11.12 -4.65
CA GLY A 41 9.53 10.94 -3.30
C GLY A 41 9.90 9.61 -2.63
N TRP A 42 10.51 8.67 -3.36
CA TRP A 42 11.04 7.45 -2.77
C TRP A 42 12.45 7.66 -2.26
N THR A 43 12.73 7.02 -1.14
CA THR A 43 14.08 6.82 -0.61
C THR A 43 14.59 5.45 -1.03
N TYR A 44 15.91 5.32 -1.07
CA TYR A 44 16.59 4.13 -1.54
C TYR A 44 17.71 3.75 -0.57
N LEU A 45 17.71 2.48 -0.14
CA LEU A 45 18.81 1.86 0.58
C LEU A 45 19.43 0.78 -0.30
N ASP A 46 20.71 0.97 -0.64
CA ASP A 46 21.53 -0.05 -1.30
C ASP A 46 22.14 -0.98 -0.24
N ALA A 47 22.09 -2.28 -0.49
CA ALA A 47 22.72 -3.29 0.35
C ALA A 47 23.42 -4.34 -0.53
N PRO A 48 24.42 -3.92 -1.33
CA PRO A 48 24.92 -4.74 -2.41
C PRO A 48 25.61 -6.00 -1.86
N ASP A 49 25.30 -7.14 -2.47
CA ASP A 49 25.97 -8.43 -2.22
C ASP A 49 26.66 -8.93 -3.51
N THR A 50 27.53 -9.92 -3.36
CA THR A 50 28.25 -10.54 -4.47
C THR A 50 27.27 -11.12 -5.47
N GLY A 51 27.36 -10.68 -6.73
CA GLY A 51 26.45 -11.11 -7.78
C GLY A 51 25.13 -10.34 -7.80
N ASP A 52 25.08 -9.15 -7.23
CA ASP A 52 23.99 -8.22 -7.51
C ASP A 52 24.06 -7.68 -8.95
N HIS A 53 22.88 -7.42 -9.51
CA HIS A 53 22.78 -6.92 -10.87
C HIS A 53 22.85 -5.39 -10.89
N ALA A 54 23.50 -4.84 -11.91
CA ALA A 54 23.76 -3.40 -11.97
C ALA A 54 22.49 -2.59 -12.25
N SER A 55 21.55 -3.15 -13.02
CA SER A 55 20.29 -2.49 -13.37
C SER A 55 19.38 -2.38 -12.16
N ILE A 56 19.07 -1.15 -11.77
CA ILE A 56 18.16 -0.75 -10.69
C ILE A 56 17.43 0.54 -11.11
N GLY A 57 16.37 0.92 -10.39
CA GLY A 57 15.64 2.18 -10.53
C GLY A 57 14.48 2.05 -11.51
N LEU A 58 13.95 3.19 -11.95
CA LEU A 58 12.90 3.22 -12.97
C LEU A 58 13.39 2.58 -14.27
N ARG A 59 12.58 1.72 -14.88
CA ARG A 59 12.88 1.06 -16.16
C ARG A 59 11.70 1.21 -17.10
N PRO A 60 11.95 1.53 -18.37
CA PRO A 60 10.88 1.67 -19.34
C PRO A 60 10.22 0.31 -19.62
N ASP A 61 9.02 0.35 -20.19
CA ASP A 61 8.39 -0.84 -20.76
C ASP A 61 9.34 -1.61 -21.70
N ALA A 62 9.16 -2.93 -21.69
CA ALA A 62 9.95 -3.90 -22.45
C ALA A 62 11.47 -3.81 -22.21
N ASP A 63 11.91 -3.33 -21.04
CA ASP A 63 13.33 -3.32 -20.67
C ASP A 63 13.87 -4.75 -20.48
N SER A 64 15.03 -5.01 -21.08
CA SER A 64 15.70 -6.32 -21.11
C SER A 64 16.93 -6.38 -20.20
N SER A 65 17.10 -5.39 -19.31
CA SER A 65 18.34 -5.25 -18.55
C SER A 65 18.59 -6.42 -17.61
N GLY A 66 17.59 -7.20 -17.20
CA GLY A 66 17.74 -8.46 -16.44
C GLY A 66 17.99 -9.72 -17.28
N GLY A 67 18.32 -9.59 -18.56
CA GLY A 67 18.48 -10.73 -19.48
C GLY A 67 17.17 -11.39 -19.94
N VAL A 68 16.03 -10.92 -19.41
CA VAL A 68 14.67 -11.22 -19.87
C VAL A 68 13.91 -9.90 -19.91
N THR A 69 13.08 -9.71 -20.93
CA THR A 69 12.22 -8.55 -21.09
C THR A 69 11.12 -8.57 -20.03
N VAL A 70 11.00 -7.47 -19.27
CA VAL A 70 9.83 -7.18 -18.43
C VAL A 70 8.98 -6.16 -19.16
N GLN A 71 7.71 -6.49 -19.40
CA GLN A 71 6.72 -5.52 -19.85
C GLN A 71 6.04 -4.89 -18.63
N THR A 72 5.68 -3.62 -18.68
CA THR A 72 4.84 -2.99 -17.64
C THR A 72 3.45 -3.59 -17.65
N MET A 73 2.67 -3.34 -16.59
CA MET A 73 1.31 -3.90 -16.50
C MET A 73 0.33 -3.29 -17.51
N ASP A 74 0.61 -2.09 -17.97
CA ASP A 74 -0.21 -1.32 -18.92
C ASP A 74 0.41 -1.28 -20.34
N ASP A 75 1.48 -2.06 -20.58
CA ASP A 75 2.28 -2.08 -21.81
C ASP A 75 2.86 -0.70 -22.21
N THR A 76 2.97 0.24 -21.26
CA THR A 76 3.56 1.58 -21.48
C THR A 76 4.38 2.10 -20.28
N GLY A 77 5.08 3.21 -20.44
CA GLY A 77 5.66 3.95 -19.31
C GLY A 77 6.79 3.23 -18.58
N PHE A 78 6.70 3.12 -17.25
CA PHE A 78 7.81 2.66 -16.39
C PHE A 78 7.37 1.68 -15.30
N PHE A 79 8.29 0.81 -14.90
CA PHE A 79 8.20 0.04 -13.65
C PHE A 79 9.42 0.33 -12.77
N LEU A 80 9.32 0.02 -11.48
CA LEU A 80 10.46 0.08 -10.56
C LEU A 80 11.22 -1.24 -10.54
N ASN A 81 12.49 -1.21 -10.94
CA ASN A 81 13.38 -2.36 -10.87
C ASN A 81 14.19 -2.36 -9.57
N GLY A 82 13.98 -3.40 -8.75
CA GLY A 82 14.71 -3.66 -7.52
C GLY A 82 16.19 -4.01 -7.77
N GLY A 83 16.50 -4.69 -8.87
CA GLY A 83 17.84 -4.71 -9.45
C GLY A 83 18.99 -5.38 -8.68
N ARG A 84 18.94 -5.45 -7.37
CA ARG A 84 19.98 -5.94 -6.48
C ARG A 84 19.37 -6.14 -5.10
N SER A 85 20.18 -6.44 -4.11
CA SER A 85 19.76 -6.37 -2.71
C SER A 85 19.54 -4.90 -2.34
N ALA A 86 18.28 -4.49 -2.32
CA ALA A 86 17.86 -3.10 -2.25
C ALA A 86 16.52 -2.96 -1.51
N ILE A 87 16.28 -1.78 -0.96
CA ILE A 87 14.99 -1.38 -0.40
C ILE A 87 14.61 -0.01 -0.94
N PHE A 88 13.42 0.09 -1.53
CA PHE A 88 12.79 1.35 -1.89
C PHE A 88 11.68 1.63 -0.89
N SER A 89 11.66 2.83 -0.33
CA SER A 89 10.71 3.20 0.72
C SER A 89 10.04 4.54 0.46
N TYR A 90 8.75 4.62 0.75
CA TYR A 90 7.94 5.85 0.61
C TYR A 90 7.15 6.10 1.89
N ASN A 91 7.11 7.36 2.33
CA ASN A 91 6.31 7.79 3.49
C ASN A 91 4.90 8.14 3.03
N VAL A 92 3.93 7.34 3.45
CA VAL A 92 2.51 7.48 3.07
C VAL A 92 1.82 8.58 3.87
N GLY A 93 2.32 8.91 5.06
CA GLY A 93 1.73 9.84 6.00
C GLY A 93 1.77 9.30 7.42
N THR A 94 0.89 9.79 8.30
CA THR A 94 0.83 9.34 9.71
C THR A 94 -0.31 8.36 9.96
N MET A 95 -0.10 7.40 10.85
CA MET A 95 -1.12 6.43 11.25
C MET A 95 -2.11 6.96 12.28
N ALA A 96 -3.34 6.46 12.24
CA ALA A 96 -4.36 6.64 13.29
C ALA A 96 -4.67 5.30 13.96
N GLU A 97 -4.86 5.30 15.28
CA GLU A 97 -5.21 4.09 16.04
C GLU A 97 -6.52 3.47 15.52
N GLY A 98 -6.52 2.16 15.35
CA GLY A 98 -7.69 1.38 14.94
C GLY A 98 -7.99 1.43 13.44
N GLU A 99 -7.28 2.23 12.66
CA GLU A 99 -7.37 2.20 11.21
C GLU A 99 -6.67 0.96 10.65
N GLU A 100 -7.32 0.31 9.69
CA GLU A 100 -6.74 -0.79 8.91
C GLU A 100 -6.15 -0.24 7.62
N TYR A 101 -4.88 -0.53 7.38
CA TYR A 101 -4.13 -0.18 6.19
C TYR A 101 -3.94 -1.43 5.33
N THR A 102 -4.42 -1.38 4.10
CA THR A 102 -4.19 -2.43 3.10
C THR A 102 -3.15 -1.93 2.11
N PHE A 103 -2.00 -2.59 2.09
CA PHE A 103 -0.89 -2.34 1.18
C PHE A 103 -0.89 -3.41 0.08
N THR A 104 -1.02 -2.98 -1.18
CA THR A 104 -0.82 -3.84 -2.34
C THR A 104 0.32 -3.35 -3.23
N VAL A 105 0.98 -4.29 -3.89
CA VAL A 105 1.95 -3.99 -4.95
C VAL A 105 2.01 -5.16 -5.92
N TRP A 106 2.09 -4.86 -7.22
CA TRP A 106 2.32 -5.87 -8.23
C TRP A 106 3.81 -6.11 -8.42
N ARG A 107 4.18 -7.37 -8.59
CA ARG A 107 5.58 -7.76 -8.84
C ARG A 107 5.74 -8.75 -9.97
N ALA A 108 6.80 -8.58 -10.74
CA ALA A 108 7.28 -9.56 -11.71
C ALA A 108 8.73 -9.96 -11.40
N GLY A 109 9.08 -11.20 -11.70
CA GLY A 109 10.46 -11.70 -11.66
C GLY A 109 10.96 -11.96 -13.07
N ALA A 110 12.17 -11.53 -13.40
CA ALA A 110 12.78 -11.75 -14.71
C ALA A 110 14.26 -12.16 -14.57
N GLY A 111 14.83 -12.75 -15.61
CA GLY A 111 16.21 -13.26 -15.65
C GLY A 111 16.27 -14.79 -15.53
N SER A 112 17.47 -15.34 -15.31
CA SER A 112 17.72 -16.80 -15.28
C SER A 112 17.96 -17.37 -13.88
N SER A 113 17.87 -16.53 -12.84
CA SER A 113 18.13 -16.87 -11.44
C SER A 113 16.87 -16.75 -10.58
N TYR A 114 16.96 -17.15 -9.31
CA TYR A 114 15.87 -16.97 -8.34
C TYR A 114 15.89 -15.55 -7.76
N ASN A 115 14.78 -14.83 -7.89
CA ASN A 115 14.57 -13.54 -7.26
C ASN A 115 13.68 -13.69 -6.02
N ILE A 116 14.00 -12.93 -4.98
CA ILE A 116 13.19 -12.83 -3.77
C ILE A 116 12.73 -11.38 -3.65
N SER A 117 11.46 -11.23 -3.33
CA SER A 117 10.78 -9.96 -3.25
C SER A 117 9.96 -9.93 -1.97
N ALA A 118 9.97 -8.81 -1.26
CA ALA A 118 9.17 -8.60 -0.07
C ALA A 118 8.57 -7.20 -0.07
N ALA A 119 7.31 -7.11 0.31
CA ALA A 119 6.58 -5.87 0.56
C ALA A 119 6.17 -5.84 2.04
N TYR A 120 6.45 -4.73 2.73
CA TYR A 120 6.08 -4.59 4.14
C TYR A 120 5.87 -3.12 4.55
N LEU A 121 5.17 -2.95 5.67
CA LEU A 121 4.94 -1.67 6.32
C LEU A 121 5.94 -1.48 7.48
N SER A 122 6.32 -0.25 7.77
CA SER A 122 7.16 0.11 8.93
C SER A 122 6.80 1.49 9.48
N THR A 123 7.35 1.82 10.65
CA THR A 123 7.18 3.17 11.25
C THR A 123 8.29 4.15 10.86
N THR A 124 9.37 3.63 10.28
CA THR A 124 10.53 4.41 9.84
C THR A 124 11.08 3.88 8.52
N ALA A 125 11.79 4.72 7.78
CA ALA A 125 12.59 4.26 6.65
C ALA A 125 13.67 3.27 7.16
N PRO A 126 13.80 2.08 6.54
CA PRO A 126 14.83 1.12 6.90
C PRO A 126 16.24 1.71 6.81
N THR A 127 17.05 1.48 7.83
CA THR A 127 18.47 1.87 7.87
C THR A 127 19.42 0.71 7.57
N GLY A 128 18.87 -0.49 7.41
CA GLY A 128 19.63 -1.71 7.15
C GLY A 128 18.82 -2.72 6.35
N TYR A 129 19.54 -3.66 5.76
CA TYR A 129 18.93 -4.75 5.00
C TYR A 129 18.22 -5.74 5.94
N ASN A 130 17.00 -6.16 5.59
CA ASN A 130 16.13 -6.99 6.43
C ASN A 130 15.86 -6.39 7.83
N PRO A 131 15.17 -5.24 7.90
CA PRO A 131 14.93 -4.55 9.15
C PRO A 131 13.97 -5.32 10.06
N ALA A 132 14.07 -5.11 11.37
CA ALA A 132 13.26 -5.81 12.38
C ALA A 132 11.91 -5.12 12.66
N ASP A 133 11.74 -3.85 12.28
CA ASP A 133 10.59 -3.00 12.61
C ASP A 133 9.43 -3.10 11.60
N LYS A 134 9.15 -4.33 11.14
CA LYS A 134 8.06 -4.61 10.18
C LYS A 134 6.72 -4.70 10.90
N LEU A 135 5.75 -3.91 10.44
CA LEU A 135 4.36 -3.94 10.92
C LEU A 135 3.59 -5.05 10.21
N GLY A 136 2.89 -5.90 10.97
CA GLY A 136 2.04 -6.96 10.40
C GLY A 136 2.79 -8.11 9.69
N GLY A 137 4.13 -8.06 9.61
CA GLY A 137 4.95 -9.04 8.90
C GLY A 137 5.36 -8.53 7.52
N ASN A 138 5.44 -9.43 6.54
CA ASN A 138 5.77 -9.10 5.15
C ASN A 138 5.05 -10.03 4.17
N ALA A 139 4.56 -9.46 3.08
CA ALA A 139 4.13 -10.23 1.92
C ALA A 139 5.37 -10.56 1.08
N THR A 140 5.62 -11.85 0.84
CA THR A 140 6.81 -12.29 0.10
C THR A 140 6.41 -12.93 -1.22
N GLY A 141 7.04 -12.48 -2.29
CA GLY A 141 7.02 -13.15 -3.58
C GLY A 141 8.33 -13.89 -3.78
N THR A 142 8.23 -15.16 -4.14
CA THR A 142 9.33 -15.87 -4.76
C THR A 142 8.93 -16.30 -6.16
N GLY A 143 9.87 -16.44 -7.09
CA GLY A 143 9.49 -16.78 -8.44
C GLY A 143 10.64 -17.20 -9.32
N THR A 144 10.30 -18.06 -10.27
CA THR A 144 11.13 -18.42 -11.41
C THR A 144 10.72 -17.58 -12.62
N THR A 145 11.66 -16.77 -13.12
CA THR A 145 11.94 -16.50 -14.55
C THR A 145 10.76 -16.41 -15.54
N SER A 146 9.64 -15.74 -15.24
CA SER A 146 8.49 -15.72 -16.18
C SER A 146 7.98 -14.34 -16.60
N GLY A 147 8.54 -13.23 -16.09
CA GLY A 147 8.08 -11.87 -16.42
C GLY A 147 6.62 -11.60 -16.08
N SER A 148 5.92 -12.55 -15.44
CA SER A 148 4.50 -12.47 -15.14
C SER A 148 4.29 -11.69 -13.85
N TRP A 149 3.36 -10.75 -13.92
CA TRP A 149 2.92 -9.95 -12.79
C TRP A 149 2.03 -10.74 -11.84
N SER A 150 2.28 -10.59 -10.55
CA SER A 150 1.49 -11.15 -9.46
C SER A 150 1.39 -10.12 -8.34
N GLU A 151 0.23 -10.01 -7.71
CA GLU A 151 0.02 -9.09 -6.60
C GLU A 151 0.56 -9.66 -5.28
N LEU A 152 1.17 -8.78 -4.48
CA LEU A 152 1.43 -8.98 -3.06
C LEU A 152 0.49 -8.06 -2.27
N GLU A 153 -0.13 -8.61 -1.22
CA GLU A 153 -1.04 -7.88 -0.35
C GLU A 153 -0.67 -8.11 1.11
N LEU A 154 -0.73 -7.04 1.91
CA LEU A 154 -0.57 -7.05 3.35
C LEU A 154 -1.60 -6.12 3.99
N THR A 155 -2.29 -6.58 5.02
CA THR A 155 -3.16 -5.75 5.84
C THR A 155 -2.57 -5.55 7.24
N TYR A 156 -2.75 -4.36 7.81
CA TYR A 156 -2.28 -4.02 9.14
C TYR A 156 -3.24 -3.07 9.85
N VAL A 157 -3.67 -3.42 11.06
CA VAL A 157 -4.46 -2.55 11.93
C VAL A 157 -3.55 -1.83 12.91
N ALA A 158 -3.52 -0.50 12.84
CA ALA A 158 -2.66 0.31 13.70
C ALA A 158 -3.11 0.25 15.17
N THR A 159 -2.14 0.11 16.08
CA THR A 159 -2.41 0.07 17.52
C THR A 159 -2.32 1.47 18.14
N ALA A 160 -2.71 1.59 19.41
CA ALA A 160 -2.50 2.82 20.19
C ALA A 160 -1.02 3.28 20.20
N SER A 161 -0.08 2.34 20.10
CA SER A 161 1.34 2.66 20.08
C SER A 161 1.84 3.21 18.75
N ASP A 162 1.04 3.11 17.69
CA ASP A 162 1.36 3.54 16.33
C ASP A 162 0.74 4.89 15.97
N ALA A 163 -0.27 5.33 16.73
CA ALA A 163 -0.95 6.59 16.52
C ALA A 163 0.02 7.77 16.45
N GLY A 164 -0.04 8.52 15.35
CA GLY A 164 0.80 9.69 15.09
C GLY A 164 2.23 9.38 14.64
N LYS A 165 2.62 8.10 14.53
CA LYS A 165 3.86 7.70 13.85
C LYS A 165 3.66 7.70 12.34
N ASP A 166 4.74 7.84 11.61
CA ASP A 166 4.74 7.70 10.16
C ASP A 166 4.42 6.27 9.73
N LEU A 167 3.76 6.13 8.59
CA LEU A 167 3.56 4.90 7.84
C LEU A 167 4.49 4.89 6.64
N TRP A 168 5.38 3.92 6.60
CA TRP A 168 6.27 3.70 5.45
C TRP A 168 5.88 2.41 4.73
N VAL A 169 5.80 2.47 3.40
CA VAL A 169 5.79 1.28 2.54
C VAL A 169 7.21 0.97 2.11
N ASN A 170 7.52 -0.32 2.01
CA ASN A 170 8.87 -0.78 1.68
C ASN A 170 8.80 -1.92 0.66
N LEU A 171 9.55 -1.74 -0.42
CA LEU A 171 9.74 -2.72 -1.49
C LEU A 171 11.18 -3.22 -1.41
N GLN A 172 11.35 -4.44 -0.93
CA GLN A 172 12.65 -5.08 -0.78
C GLN A 172 12.85 -6.13 -1.86
N SER A 173 13.95 -6.01 -2.60
CA SER A 173 14.48 -7.09 -3.44
C SER A 173 15.70 -7.71 -2.80
N SER A 174 15.83 -9.03 -2.93
CA SER A 174 17.05 -9.79 -2.63
C SER A 174 17.34 -10.75 -3.76
N ARG A 175 18.63 -11.05 -3.96
CA ARG A 175 19.06 -12.07 -4.91
C ARG A 175 20.02 -13.06 -4.27
N ASN A 176 20.09 -14.22 -4.91
CA ASN A 176 21.12 -15.22 -4.63
C ASN A 176 22.17 -15.34 -5.77
N VAL A 177 21.93 -14.83 -7.00
CA VAL A 177 22.92 -14.83 -8.11
C VAL A 177 22.59 -13.87 -9.29
N SER A 178 23.64 -13.49 -10.04
CA SER A 178 23.85 -12.36 -10.99
C SER A 178 22.87 -12.00 -12.11
N THR A 179 21.73 -12.68 -12.30
CA THR A 179 20.87 -12.41 -13.48
C THR A 179 19.41 -12.05 -13.20
N ALA A 180 18.83 -12.29 -12.01
CA ALA A 180 17.36 -12.18 -11.83
C ALA A 180 16.76 -10.90 -11.20
N VAL A 181 16.11 -10.02 -11.96
CA VAL A 181 15.49 -8.79 -11.47
C VAL A 181 14.12 -8.99 -10.82
N VAL A 182 13.78 -8.09 -9.89
CA VAL A 182 12.43 -7.91 -9.36
C VAL A 182 11.91 -6.60 -9.93
N ALA A 183 10.78 -6.64 -10.61
CA ALA A 183 10.05 -5.47 -11.06
C ALA A 183 8.84 -5.25 -10.14
N TRP A 184 8.53 -3.99 -9.88
CA TRP A 184 7.42 -3.54 -9.06
C TRP A 184 6.59 -2.52 -9.82
N ASP A 185 5.29 -2.56 -9.64
CA ASP A 185 4.33 -1.66 -10.29
C ASP A 185 3.05 -1.54 -9.44
N ASN A 186 2.25 -0.52 -9.69
CA ASN A 186 0.94 -0.26 -9.07
C ASN A 186 0.96 -0.44 -7.54
N VAL A 187 1.82 0.32 -6.87
CA VAL A 187 1.93 0.35 -5.41
C VAL A 187 0.73 1.11 -4.85
N SER A 188 -0.05 0.53 -3.95
CA SER A 188 -1.20 1.22 -3.37
C SER A 188 -1.32 1.01 -1.86
N VAL A 189 -1.74 2.06 -1.15
CA VAL A 189 -2.19 1.95 0.24
C VAL A 189 -3.56 2.58 0.36
N VAL A 190 -4.49 1.79 0.89
CA VAL A 190 -5.86 2.22 1.18
C VAL A 190 -6.16 2.01 2.66
N THR A 191 -7.01 2.85 3.25
CA THR A 191 -7.59 2.53 4.56
C THR A 191 -8.94 1.84 4.40
N ALA A 192 -9.21 0.87 5.26
CA ALA A 192 -10.54 0.31 5.35
C ALA A 192 -11.53 1.37 5.84
N VAL A 193 -12.80 1.18 5.51
CA VAL A 193 -13.88 1.98 6.07
C VAL A 193 -14.11 1.51 7.52
N PRO A 194 -14.05 2.40 8.53
CA PRO A 194 -14.49 2.01 9.86
C PRO A 194 -15.94 1.52 9.77
N GLU A 195 -16.18 0.24 10.11
CA GLU A 195 -17.54 -0.27 10.14
C GLU A 195 -18.38 0.67 11.02
N PRO A 196 -19.61 1.06 10.61
CA PRO A 196 -20.44 1.91 11.44
C PRO A 196 -20.64 1.19 12.77
N THR A 197 -20.00 1.71 13.82
CA THR A 197 -20.04 1.10 15.15
C THR A 197 -21.49 0.78 15.48
N THR A 198 -21.77 -0.46 15.86
CA THR A 198 -23.12 -1.00 16.05
C THR A 198 -23.96 -0.13 17.00
N SER A 199 -23.30 0.65 17.86
CA SER A 199 -23.82 1.76 18.67
C SER A 199 -24.71 2.75 17.90
N ALA A 200 -24.31 3.17 16.69
CA ALA A 200 -25.09 4.07 15.85
C ALA A 200 -26.39 3.40 15.36
N LEU A 201 -26.33 2.11 15.03
CA LEU A 201 -27.48 1.31 14.61
C LEU A 201 -28.45 1.07 15.78
N PHE A 202 -27.93 0.77 16.98
CA PHE A 202 -28.75 0.65 18.19
C PHE A 202 -29.36 1.99 18.64
N GLY A 203 -28.65 3.10 18.48
CA GLY A 203 -29.18 4.44 18.75
C GLY A 203 -30.38 4.78 17.85
N LEU A 204 -30.29 4.47 16.56
CA LEU A 204 -31.40 4.61 15.61
C LEU A 204 -32.56 3.65 15.89
N ALA A 205 -32.27 2.39 16.23
CA ALA A 205 -33.30 1.43 16.61
C ALA A 205 -34.05 1.86 17.89
N GLY A 206 -33.32 2.40 18.88
CA GLY A 206 -33.88 2.96 20.11
C GLY A 206 -34.80 4.16 19.86
N LEU A 207 -34.39 5.07 18.97
CA LEU A 207 -35.24 6.19 18.52
C LEU A 207 -36.53 5.70 17.84
N GLY A 208 -36.45 4.65 17.03
CA GLY A 208 -37.62 4.01 16.42
C GLY A 208 -38.64 3.49 17.45
N PHE A 209 -38.18 2.86 18.54
CA PHE A 209 -39.04 2.40 19.62
C PHE A 209 -39.65 3.54 20.45
N ILE A 210 -38.89 4.60 20.71
CA ILE A 210 -39.38 5.78 21.45
C ILE A 210 -40.47 6.51 20.66
N LEU A 211 -40.31 6.63 19.33
CA LEU A 211 -41.32 7.23 18.45
C LEU A 211 -42.58 6.36 18.33
N ARG A 212 -42.45 5.03 18.38
CA ARG A 212 -43.61 4.11 18.33
C ARG A 212 -44.47 4.15 19.59
N ARG A 213 -43.90 4.43 20.77
CA ARG A 213 -44.64 4.47 22.05
C ARG A 213 -45.49 5.75 22.23
N ARG A 214 -45.32 6.75 21.37
CA ARG A 214 -46.02 8.03 21.43
C ARG A 214 -47.15 8.20 20.40
N ARG A 215 -47.45 7.16 19.63
CA ARG A 215 -48.71 7.02 18.88
C ARG A 215 -49.66 6.13 19.66
#